data_AF-A0A6N9ZEZ7-F1
#
_entry.id   AF-A0A6N9ZEZ7-F1
#
_cell.length_a   1.000
_cell.length_b   1.000
_cell.length_c   1.000
_cell.angle_alpha   90.00
_cell.angle_beta   90.00
_cell.angle_gamma   90.00
#
_symmetry.space_group_name_H-M   'P 1'
#
loop_
_entity.id
_entity.type
_entity.pdbx_description
1 polymer ?
#
loop_
_entity_poly.entity_id
_entity_poly.type
_entity_poly.pdbx_seq_one_letter_code
_entity_poly.pdbx_strand_id
1 'polypeptide(L)'
;MSAIISPTADRAQNSNNTRWIGRTVIYGLLLIFAVLYLMPLFVMLTTSFKTMDEIQNGNMLALPQSPTFDPWIKAWGETCVGLTCAGIKGYFWNSIKMVVPAVAISTIMGALNGYVLTKWRFPGHTLVFGLMLFA
;
A
#
# COMPACT_ATOMS: atom_id res chain seq x y z
N MET A 1 -33.55 20.29 53.54
CA MET A 1 -33.73 20.16 52.07
C MET A 1 -32.37 20.40 51.42
N SER A 2 -31.61 19.35 51.14
CA SER A 2 -30.33 19.47 50.43
C SER A 2 -30.37 18.51 49.24
N ALA A 3 -30.41 19.08 48.05
CA ALA A 3 -30.45 18.35 46.79
C ALA A 3 -29.09 17.69 46.54
N ILE A 4 -29.10 16.38 46.29
CA ILE A 4 -27.95 15.60 45.83
C ILE A 4 -27.69 15.98 44.37
N ILE A 5 -26.62 16.74 44.12
CA ILE A 5 -26.13 17.03 42.77
C ILE A 5 -25.52 15.73 42.23
N SER A 6 -26.14 15.17 41.19
CA SER A 6 -25.73 13.91 40.57
C SER A 6 -24.55 14.16 39.61
N PRO A 7 -23.34 13.59 39.84
CA PRO A 7 -22.13 13.87 39.06
C PRO A 7 -22.05 13.07 37.74
N THR A 8 -23.16 12.51 37.27
CA THR A 8 -23.19 11.53 36.18
C THR A 8 -23.29 12.14 34.78
N ALA A 9 -23.77 13.38 34.65
CA ALA A 9 -23.94 14.04 33.35
C ALA A 9 -22.62 14.55 32.74
N ASP A 10 -21.72 15.11 33.54
CA ASP A 10 -20.47 15.72 33.05
C ASP A 10 -19.45 14.69 32.53
N ARG A 11 -19.43 13.48 33.09
CA ARG A 11 -18.48 12.43 32.66
C ARG A 11 -18.81 11.86 31.27
N ALA A 12 -20.09 11.79 30.91
CA ALA A 12 -20.53 11.24 29.63
C ALA A 12 -20.25 12.20 28.46
N GLN A 13 -20.40 13.51 28.68
CA GLN A 13 -20.20 14.52 27.65
C GLN A 13 -18.71 14.73 27.32
N ASN A 14 -17.83 14.62 28.32
CA ASN A 14 -16.38 14.75 28.14
C ASN A 14 -15.78 13.58 27.32
N SER A 15 -16.29 12.35 27.48
CA SER A 15 -15.85 11.17 26.71
C SER A 15 -16.05 11.31 25.20
N ASN A 16 -17.19 11.88 24.79
CA ASN A 16 -17.51 12.06 23.37
C ASN A 16 -16.61 13.12 22.71
N ASN A 17 -16.32 14.22 23.41
CA ASN A 17 -15.47 15.29 22.90
C ASN A 17 -14.01 14.84 22.76
N THR A 18 -13.45 14.13 23.75
CA THR A 18 -12.07 13.60 23.64
C THR A 18 -11.94 12.58 22.50
N ARG A 19 -12.97 11.76 22.27
CA ARG A 19 -13.00 10.78 21.17
C ARG A 19 -13.07 11.44 19.80
N TRP A 20 -13.84 12.54 19.66
CA TRP A 20 -13.98 13.26 18.39
C TRP A 20 -12.70 14.03 18.04
N ILE A 21 -12.09 14.71 19.03
CA ILE A 21 -10.79 15.37 18.86
C ILE A 21 -9.71 14.36 18.47
N GLY A 22 -9.63 13.22 19.15
CA GLY A 22 -8.67 12.17 18.82
C GLY A 22 -8.83 11.66 17.39
N ARG A 23 -10.08 11.43 16.94
CA ARG A 23 -10.36 11.02 15.55
C ARG A 23 -9.97 12.10 14.54
N THR A 24 -10.29 13.36 14.80
CA THR A 24 -9.93 14.48 13.91
C THR A 24 -8.41 14.61 13.78
N VAL A 25 -7.67 14.47 14.88
CA VAL A 25 -6.19 14.47 14.85
C VAL A 25 -5.66 13.28 14.06
N ILE A 26 -6.17 12.07 14.30
CA ILE A 26 -5.76 10.85 13.58
C ILE A 26 -6.02 11.01 12.08
N TYR A 27 -7.25 11.39 11.68
CA TYR A 27 -7.58 11.55 10.27
C TYR A 27 -6.84 12.72 9.60
N GLY A 28 -6.64 13.83 10.32
CA GLY A 28 -5.82 14.93 9.84
C GLY A 28 -4.38 14.48 9.56
N LEU A 29 -3.78 13.73 10.49
CA LEU A 29 -2.43 13.20 10.33
C LEU A 29 -2.35 12.16 9.21
N LEU A 30 -3.33 11.25 9.10
CA LEU A 30 -3.43 10.28 8.00
C LEU A 30 -3.55 11.00 6.65
N LEU A 31 -4.33 12.07 6.57
CA LEU A 31 -4.50 12.83 5.33
C LEU A 31 -3.20 13.53 4.93
N ILE A 32 -2.48 14.13 5.89
CA ILE A 32 -1.17 14.73 5.65
C ILE A 32 -0.20 13.67 5.10
N PHE A 33 -0.08 12.52 5.76
CA PHE A 33 0.78 11.44 5.27
C PHE A 33 0.34 10.92 3.90
N ALA A 34 -0.96 10.74 3.68
CA ALA A 34 -1.49 10.32 2.39
C ALA A 34 -1.09 11.28 1.27
N VAL A 35 -1.24 12.59 1.48
CA VAL A 35 -0.81 13.60 0.50
C VAL A 35 0.69 13.54 0.25
N LEU A 36 1.52 13.42 1.29
CA LEU A 36 2.97 13.32 1.15
C LEU A 36 3.40 12.08 0.36
N TYR A 37 2.77 10.92 0.60
CA TYR A 37 3.06 9.69 -0.13
C TYR A 37 2.49 9.68 -1.55
N LEU A 38 1.33 10.32 -1.78
CA LEU A 38 0.70 10.38 -3.09
C LEU A 38 1.31 11.45 -4.00
N MET A 39 1.91 12.51 -3.45
CA MET A 39 2.55 13.56 -4.24
C MET A 39 3.55 13.02 -5.28
N PRO A 40 4.58 12.21 -4.91
CA PRO A 40 5.52 11.69 -5.90
C PRO A 40 4.84 10.76 -6.92
N LEU A 41 3.84 9.97 -6.49
CA LEU A 41 3.07 9.11 -7.39
C LEU A 41 2.27 9.94 -8.41
N PHE A 42 1.66 11.03 -7.98
CA PHE A 42 0.96 11.97 -8.85
C PHE A 42 1.88 12.58 -9.91
N VAL A 43 3.09 13.00 -9.52
CA VAL A 43 4.10 13.52 -10.45
C VAL A 43 4.53 12.46 -11.46
N MET A 44 4.77 11.22 -11.02
CA MET A 44 5.15 10.12 -11.92
C MET A 44 4.03 9.78 -12.91
N LEU A 45 2.77 9.77 -12.46
CA LEU A 45 1.63 9.51 -13.33
C LEU A 45 1.44 10.64 -14.35
N THR A 46 1.41 11.89 -13.92
CA THR A 46 1.23 13.04 -14.83
C THR A 46 2.36 13.14 -15.85
N THR A 47 3.61 12.88 -15.45
CA THR A 47 4.74 12.88 -16.38
C THR A 47 4.75 11.70 -17.35
N SER A 48 4.18 10.53 -16.97
CA SER A 48 4.07 9.37 -17.86
C SER A 48 3.21 9.61 -19.11
N PHE A 49 2.35 10.64 -19.09
CA PHE A 49 1.50 11.05 -20.21
C PHE A 49 2.01 12.27 -20.98
N LYS A 50 3.12 12.88 -20.56
CA LYS A 50 3.71 14.06 -21.22
C LYS A 50 4.54 13.63 -22.43
N THR A 51 4.62 14.51 -23.44
CA THR A 51 5.55 14.36 -24.57
C THR A 51 6.98 14.67 -24.13
N MET A 52 7.98 14.23 -24.91
CA MET A 52 9.40 14.50 -24.58
C MET A 52 9.71 16.00 -24.58
N ASP A 53 9.11 16.77 -25.48
CA ASP A 53 9.28 18.22 -25.54
C ASP A 53 8.71 18.90 -24.29
N GLU A 54 7.55 18.44 -23.81
CA GLU A 54 6.93 18.97 -22.59
C GLU A 54 7.75 18.68 -21.32
N ILE A 55 8.39 17.50 -21.25
CA ILE A 55 9.30 17.15 -20.16
C ILE A 55 10.57 18.02 -20.19
N GLN A 56 11.13 18.28 -21.38
CA GLN A 56 12.34 19.11 -21.56
C GLN A 56 12.11 20.59 -21.26
N ASN A 57 10.88 21.09 -21.43
CA ASN A 57 10.50 22.48 -21.13
C ASN A 57 10.40 22.81 -19.62
N GLY A 58 10.73 21.86 -18.72
CA GLY A 58 11.02 22.14 -17.30
C GLY A 58 9.81 22.24 -16.36
N ASN A 59 8.58 22.03 -16.84
CA ASN A 59 7.38 22.13 -16.00
C ASN A 59 6.94 20.76 -15.45
N MET A 60 7.71 20.20 -14.51
CA MET A 60 7.46 18.86 -13.97
C MET A 60 6.16 18.74 -13.16
N LEU A 61 5.77 19.78 -12.42
CA LEU A 61 4.59 19.79 -11.54
C LEU A 61 3.28 20.19 -12.24
N ALA A 62 3.33 20.76 -13.45
CA ALA A 62 2.10 21.08 -14.18
C ALA A 62 1.38 19.84 -14.72
N LEU A 63 0.06 19.98 -14.88
CA LEU A 63 -0.77 19.01 -15.58
C LEU A 63 -0.36 18.93 -17.07
N PRO A 64 -0.46 17.73 -17.68
CA PRO A 64 -0.09 17.52 -19.08
C PRO A 64 -0.95 18.40 -19.99
N GLN A 65 -0.32 19.19 -20.86
CA GLN A 65 -1.03 20.02 -21.83
C GLN A 65 -1.60 19.18 -22.99
N SER A 66 -0.86 18.14 -23.39
CA SER A 66 -1.25 17.21 -24.44
C SER A 66 -1.02 15.77 -23.97
N PRO A 67 -1.96 15.16 -23.22
CA PRO A 67 -1.80 13.80 -22.73
C PRO A 67 -1.75 12.80 -23.89
N THR A 68 -0.70 12.00 -23.94
CA THR A 68 -0.50 10.95 -24.97
C THR A 68 -0.04 9.62 -24.35
N PHE A 69 -0.33 8.52 -25.05
CA PHE A 69 0.16 7.18 -24.72
C PHE A 69 1.44 6.78 -25.47
N ASP A 70 1.98 7.66 -26.33
CA ASP A 70 3.21 7.39 -27.08
C ASP A 70 4.39 6.97 -26.19
N PRO A 71 4.64 7.60 -25.02
CA PRO A 71 5.71 7.17 -24.12
C PRO A 71 5.54 5.72 -23.63
N TRP A 72 4.30 5.26 -23.42
CA TRP A 72 4.01 3.89 -22.98
C TRP A 72 4.32 2.87 -24.08
N ILE A 73 3.91 3.15 -25.31
CA ILE A 73 4.17 2.26 -26.46
C ILE A 73 5.69 2.17 -26.71
N LYS A 74 6.38 3.32 -26.71
CA LYS A 74 7.83 3.40 -26.86
C LYS A 74 8.56 2.67 -25.73
N ALA A 75 8.13 2.84 -24.47
CA ALA A 75 8.71 2.14 -23.31
C ALA A 75 8.54 0.62 -23.42
N TRP A 76 7.38 0.17 -23.89
CA TRP A 76 7.06 -1.25 -23.98
C TRP A 76 7.89 -1.99 -25.03
N GLY A 77 8.11 -1.38 -26.21
CA GLY A 77 8.66 -2.09 -27.37
C GLY A 77 9.94 -1.53 -27.99
N GLU A 78 10.24 -0.25 -27.82
CA GLU A 78 11.24 0.46 -28.65
C GLU A 78 12.40 1.03 -27.83
N THR A 79 12.22 1.19 -26.52
CA THR A 79 13.23 1.81 -25.67
C THR A 79 14.47 0.93 -25.53
N CYS A 80 15.63 1.54 -25.69
CA CYS A 80 16.92 0.89 -25.47
C CYS A 80 17.19 0.77 -23.97
N VAL A 81 17.16 -0.46 -23.48
CA VAL A 81 17.54 -0.82 -22.11
C VAL A 81 18.87 -1.56 -22.21
N GLY A 82 19.96 -0.89 -21.79
CA GLY A 82 21.32 -1.40 -21.97
C GLY A 82 21.72 -1.53 -23.44
N LEU A 83 22.13 -2.73 -23.87
CA LEU A 83 22.55 -3.02 -25.25
C LEU A 83 21.39 -3.41 -26.18
N THR A 84 20.16 -3.53 -25.64
CA THR A 84 19.01 -4.05 -26.40
C THR A 84 17.90 -3.02 -26.52
N CYS A 85 17.47 -2.74 -27.76
CA CYS A 85 16.37 -1.83 -28.09
C CYS A 85 15.05 -2.58 -28.33
N ALA A 86 14.70 -3.47 -27.40
CA ALA A 86 13.49 -4.28 -27.46
C ALA A 86 12.40 -3.84 -26.47
N GLY A 87 12.60 -2.71 -25.76
CA GLY A 87 11.73 -2.22 -24.72
C GLY A 87 11.73 -3.08 -23.45
N ILE A 88 10.77 -2.80 -22.55
CA ILE A 88 10.70 -3.40 -21.21
C ILE A 88 9.94 -4.74 -21.20
N LYS A 89 9.18 -5.06 -22.25
CA LYS A 89 8.30 -6.24 -22.32
C LYS A 89 8.97 -7.57 -21.91
N GLY A 90 10.23 -7.77 -22.30
CA GLY A 90 10.98 -8.99 -21.98
C GLY A 90 11.28 -9.11 -20.49
N TYR A 91 11.73 -8.02 -19.86
CA TYR A 91 12.02 -7.95 -18.42
C TYR A 91 10.75 -8.11 -17.58
N PHE A 92 9.63 -7.56 -18.06
CA PHE A 92 8.34 -7.72 -17.41
C PHE A 92 7.92 -9.20 -17.35
N TRP A 93 8.00 -9.92 -18.47
CA TRP A 93 7.68 -11.35 -18.49
C TRP A 93 8.70 -12.19 -17.70
N ASN A 94 9.98 -11.82 -17.68
CA ASN A 94 10.94 -12.52 -16.83
C ASN A 94 10.54 -12.40 -15.34
N SER A 95 10.08 -11.22 -14.93
CA SER A 95 9.62 -10.98 -13.55
C SER A 95 8.38 -11.80 -13.22
N ILE A 96 7.37 -11.84 -14.09
CA ILE A 96 6.16 -12.65 -13.85
C ILE A 96 6.52 -14.14 -13.80
N LYS A 97 7.39 -14.62 -14.70
CA LYS A 97 7.85 -16.02 -14.69
C LYS A 97 8.56 -16.40 -13.39
N MET A 98 9.20 -15.45 -12.70
CA MET A 98 9.79 -15.70 -11.38
C MET A 98 8.76 -15.60 -10.25
N VAL A 99 7.98 -14.51 -10.22
CA VAL A 99 7.06 -14.20 -9.10
C VAL A 99 5.93 -15.23 -9.00
N VAL A 100 5.31 -15.61 -10.12
CA VAL A 100 4.15 -16.52 -10.10
C VAL A 100 4.47 -17.87 -9.45
N PRO A 101 5.48 -18.64 -9.90
CA PRO A 101 5.79 -19.91 -9.24
C PRO A 101 6.29 -19.72 -7.81
N ALA A 102 7.07 -18.66 -7.53
CA ALA A 102 7.57 -18.39 -6.18
C ALA A 102 6.44 -18.14 -5.18
N VAL A 103 5.46 -17.30 -5.55
CA VAL A 103 4.28 -17.01 -4.71
C VAL A 103 3.39 -18.26 -4.59
N ALA A 104 3.18 -19.00 -5.68
CA ALA A 104 2.37 -20.21 -5.63
C ALA A 104 2.95 -21.26 -4.68
N ILE A 105 4.25 -21.57 -4.82
CA ILE A 105 4.93 -22.56 -3.95
C ILE A 105 4.95 -22.09 -2.50
N SER A 106 5.34 -20.84 -2.24
CA SER A 106 5.42 -20.31 -0.88
C SER A 106 4.04 -20.25 -0.20
N THR A 107 3.00 -19.88 -0.93
CA THR A 107 1.62 -19.83 -0.41
C THR A 107 1.11 -21.23 -0.11
N ILE A 108 1.34 -22.22 -0.98
CA ILE A 108 0.92 -23.60 -0.76
C ILE A 108 1.64 -24.18 0.48
N MET A 109 2.96 -24.02 0.57
CA MET A 109 3.71 -24.49 1.73
C MET A 109 3.27 -23.78 3.03
N GLY A 110 3.05 -22.47 2.98
CA GLY A 110 2.54 -21.70 4.12
C GLY A 110 1.14 -22.15 4.55
N ALA A 111 0.24 -22.37 3.60
CA ALA A 111 -1.12 -22.84 3.87
C ALA A 111 -1.14 -24.25 4.46
N LEU A 112 -0.31 -25.17 3.94
CA LEU A 112 -0.18 -26.52 4.48
C LEU A 112 0.36 -26.51 5.92
N ASN A 113 1.41 -25.73 6.19
CA ASN A 113 1.95 -25.58 7.54
C ASN A 113 0.92 -24.98 8.49
N GLY A 114 0.22 -23.92 8.08
CA GLY A 114 -0.86 -23.33 8.87
C GLY A 114 -2.01 -24.32 9.13
N TYR A 115 -2.37 -25.15 8.15
CA TYR A 115 -3.40 -26.18 8.31
C TYR A 115 -2.99 -27.25 9.32
N VAL A 116 -1.77 -27.78 9.21
CA VAL A 116 -1.25 -28.80 10.15
C VAL A 116 -1.25 -28.25 11.59
N LEU A 117 -0.80 -27.02 11.79
CA LEU A 117 -0.73 -26.41 13.13
C LEU A 117 -2.11 -26.14 13.76
N THR A 118 -3.12 -25.81 12.95
CA THR A 118 -4.44 -25.39 13.47
C THR A 118 -5.49 -26.50 13.49
N LYS A 119 -5.38 -27.49 12.61
CA LYS A 119 -6.40 -28.56 12.45
C LYS A 119 -5.90 -29.95 12.82
N TRP A 120 -4.60 -30.23 12.74
CA TRP A 120 -4.06 -31.56 13.07
C TRP A 120 -3.58 -31.60 14.53
N ARG A 121 -4.06 -32.58 15.31
CA ARG A 121 -3.52 -32.86 16.66
C ARG A 121 -2.35 -33.84 16.61
N PHE A 122 -1.13 -33.31 16.43
CA PHE A 122 0.11 -34.07 16.52
C PHE A 122 0.61 -34.17 17.98
N PRO A 123 1.42 -35.18 18.34
CA PRO A 123 2.01 -35.27 19.69
C PRO A 123 2.92 -34.06 19.96
N GLY A 124 2.56 -33.23 20.95
CA GLY A 124 3.23 -31.96 21.25
C GLY A 124 2.51 -30.69 20.77
N HIS A 125 1.33 -30.79 20.13
CA HIS A 125 0.58 -29.64 19.60
C HIS A 125 0.25 -28.57 20.66
N THR A 126 0.03 -28.94 21.92
CA THR A 126 -0.28 -27.99 23.01
C THR A 126 0.90 -27.06 23.32
N LEU A 127 2.14 -27.54 23.22
CA LEU A 127 3.34 -26.76 23.49
C LEU A 127 3.61 -25.78 22.33
N VAL A 128 3.47 -26.24 21.09
CA VAL A 128 3.61 -25.41 19.88
C VAL A 128 2.52 -24.33 19.81
N PHE A 129 1.26 -24.68 20.10
CA PHE A 129 0.17 -23.72 20.16
C PHE A 129 0.35 -22.71 21.31
N GLY A 130 0.82 -23.16 22.47
CA GLY A 130 1.18 -22.27 23.59
C GLY A 130 2.26 -21.26 23.21
N LEU A 131 3.37 -21.71 22.61
CA LEU A 131 4.42 -20.82 22.13
C LEU A 131 3.91 -19.78 21.12
N MET A 132 3.03 -20.17 20.19
CA MET A 132 2.47 -19.25 19.19
C MET A 132 1.54 -18.18 19.81
N LEU A 133 0.89 -18.50 20.93
CA LEU A 133 -0.02 -17.58 21.62
C LEU A 133 0.71 -16.60 22.56
N PHE A 134 1.92 -16.97 23.00
CA PHE A 134 2.79 -16.14 23.82
C PHE A 134 3.96 -15.49 23.05
N ALA A 135 4.09 -15.76 21.75
CA ALA A 135 4.99 -15.06 20.82
C ALA A 135 4.32 -13.78 20.29
#